data_AF-A0A089HJ56-F1
#
_entry.id   AF-A0A089HJ56-F1
#
_cell.length_a   1.000
_cell.length_b   1.000
_cell.length_c   1.000
_cell.angle_alpha   90.00
_cell.angle_beta   90.00
_cell.angle_gamma   90.00
#
_symmetry.space_group_name_H-M   'P 1'
#
loop_
_entity.id
_entity.type
_entity.pdbx_description
1 polymer ?
#
loop_
_entity_poly.entity_id
_entity_poly.type
_entity_poly.pdbx_seq_one_letter_code
_entity_poly.pdbx_strand_id
1 'polypeptide(L)'
;MNAEQRKVWNEDHKQLTAMILIPSEHKEAVSLLLRQRALLYADGEEGNASLSYEDLLLKDIREDTLRCYPVRSPDTRNSIVWHLWHSARIEDITMNMLVAGTGQVLDTDGMPQGLNIRFHHSGNEMTEEEMAELSAEIGIEGLLAYRRAVGRRTNEIIATLAPGQFRQKVDAGRIKAVRDQGAVTEKASWLTDYWSGKTIGGLMLMPATRHNFVHLNKAMRIKSKLRRGR
;
A
#
# COMPACT_ATOMS: atom_id res chain seq x y z
N MET A 1 -14.01 5.48 -5.80
CA MET A 1 -15.16 4.82 -5.17
C MET A 1 -16.08 5.85 -4.54
N ASN A 2 -17.38 5.80 -4.84
CA ASN A 2 -18.40 6.59 -4.14
C ASN A 2 -18.70 6.01 -2.74
N ALA A 3 -19.64 6.62 -1.99
CA ALA A 3 -19.95 6.18 -0.63
C ALA A 3 -20.48 4.74 -0.56
N GLU A 4 -21.33 4.35 -1.50
CA GLU A 4 -21.90 3.00 -1.55
C GLU A 4 -20.82 1.95 -1.89
N GLN A 5 -19.98 2.23 -2.89
CA GLN A 5 -18.86 1.35 -3.24
C GLN A 5 -17.89 1.15 -2.07
N ARG A 6 -17.64 2.20 -1.26
CA ARG A 6 -16.82 2.07 -0.04
C ARG A 6 -17.51 1.24 1.03
N LYS A 7 -18.84 1.32 1.16
CA LYS A 7 -19.61 0.49 2.08
C LYS A 7 -19.49 -0.99 1.69
N VAL A 8 -19.74 -1.30 0.41
CA VAL A 8 -19.56 -2.66 -0.15
C VAL A 8 -18.15 -3.18 0.11
N TRP A 9 -17.11 -2.39 -0.20
CA TRP A 9 -15.72 -2.80 0.05
C TRP A 9 -15.45 -3.13 1.52
N ASN A 10 -16.01 -2.37 2.48
CA ASN A 10 -15.85 -2.68 3.90
C ASN A 10 -16.59 -3.96 4.32
N GLU A 11 -17.77 -4.24 3.77
CA GLU A 11 -18.49 -5.49 4.03
C GLU A 11 -17.74 -6.69 3.43
N ASP A 12 -17.22 -6.57 2.21
CA ASP A 12 -16.35 -7.58 1.59
C ASP A 12 -15.08 -7.80 2.42
N HIS A 13 -14.49 -6.74 2.98
CA HIS A 13 -13.33 -6.85 3.85
C HIS A 13 -13.65 -7.59 5.16
N LYS A 14 -14.85 -7.37 5.71
CA LYS A 14 -15.35 -8.08 6.89
C LYS A 14 -15.58 -9.57 6.58
N GLN A 15 -16.18 -9.88 5.44
CA GLN A 15 -16.34 -11.26 4.97
C GLN A 15 -14.98 -11.93 4.79
N LEU A 16 -14.04 -11.26 4.11
CA LEU A 16 -12.67 -11.77 3.92
C LEU A 16 -12.00 -12.07 5.28
N THR A 17 -12.16 -11.20 6.26
CA THR A 17 -11.60 -11.40 7.61
C THR A 17 -12.15 -12.67 8.27
N ALA A 18 -13.43 -12.98 8.07
CA ALA A 18 -14.05 -14.19 8.63
C ALA A 18 -13.54 -15.48 7.95
N MET A 19 -13.22 -15.44 6.66
CA MET A 19 -12.87 -16.63 5.87
C MET A 19 -11.37 -16.88 5.66
N ILE A 20 -10.52 -15.84 5.68
CA ILE A 20 -9.13 -15.94 5.17
C ILE A 20 -8.27 -16.98 5.89
N LEU A 21 -8.60 -17.30 7.13
CA LEU A 21 -7.91 -18.31 7.92
C LEU A 21 -8.57 -19.70 7.83
N ILE A 22 -9.58 -19.92 7.00
CA ILE A 22 -10.27 -21.22 6.87
C ILE A 22 -9.75 -21.94 5.60
N PRO A 23 -8.97 -23.04 5.72
CA PRO A 23 -8.35 -23.71 4.57
C PRO A 23 -9.35 -24.21 3.52
N SER A 24 -10.53 -24.66 3.92
CA SER A 24 -11.59 -25.08 3.00
C SER A 24 -12.19 -23.91 2.21
N GLU A 25 -12.07 -22.68 2.69
CA GLU A 25 -12.56 -21.46 2.04
C GLU A 25 -11.45 -20.73 1.28
N HIS A 26 -10.25 -21.30 1.21
CA HIS A 26 -9.06 -20.66 0.65
C HIS A 26 -9.28 -20.08 -0.76
N LYS A 27 -9.91 -20.85 -1.66
CA LYS A 27 -10.18 -20.40 -3.03
C LYS A 27 -11.08 -19.15 -3.06
N GLU A 28 -12.12 -19.13 -2.21
CA GLU A 28 -13.03 -17.99 -2.11
C GLU A 28 -12.34 -16.78 -1.47
N ALA A 29 -11.55 -17.01 -0.43
CA ALA A 29 -10.76 -15.96 0.22
C ALA A 29 -9.75 -15.31 -0.75
N VAL A 30 -9.03 -16.11 -1.54
CA VAL A 30 -8.10 -15.61 -2.58
C VAL A 30 -8.85 -14.80 -3.63
N SER A 31 -9.98 -15.33 -4.14
CA SER A 31 -10.82 -14.63 -5.12
C SER A 31 -11.33 -13.29 -4.58
N LEU A 32 -11.86 -13.26 -3.36
CA LEU A 32 -12.37 -12.04 -2.73
C LEU A 32 -11.26 -11.03 -2.42
N LEU A 33 -10.09 -11.50 -1.97
CA LEU A 33 -8.90 -10.68 -1.74
C LEU A 33 -8.42 -10.00 -3.03
N LEU A 34 -8.27 -10.76 -4.12
CA LEU A 34 -7.85 -10.21 -5.41
C LEU A 34 -8.87 -9.22 -5.97
N ARG A 35 -10.18 -9.50 -5.86
CA ARG A 35 -11.24 -8.56 -6.25
C ARG A 35 -11.19 -7.26 -5.46
N GLN A 36 -11.05 -7.33 -4.13
CA GLN A 36 -10.93 -6.12 -3.30
C GLN A 36 -9.69 -5.30 -3.65
N ARG A 37 -8.58 -5.95 -3.98
CA ARG A 37 -7.34 -5.29 -4.40
C ARG A 37 -7.47 -4.64 -5.77
N ALA A 38 -8.09 -5.28 -6.75
CA ALA A 38 -8.31 -4.71 -8.08
C ALA A 38 -9.05 -3.36 -8.03
N LEU A 39 -9.91 -3.15 -7.03
CA LEU A 39 -10.60 -1.87 -6.80
C LEU A 39 -9.69 -0.74 -6.29
N LEU A 40 -8.45 -1.02 -5.87
CA LEU A 40 -7.55 -0.05 -5.23
C LEU A 40 -6.42 0.44 -6.14
N TYR A 41 -5.97 -0.33 -7.13
CA TYR A 41 -4.81 0.01 -7.96
C TYR A 41 -5.24 0.38 -9.37
N ALA A 42 -4.58 1.39 -9.94
CA ALA A 42 -4.72 1.72 -11.35
C ALA A 42 -4.22 0.57 -12.23
N ASP A 43 -5.10 0.02 -13.07
CA ASP A 43 -4.79 -1.20 -13.84
C ASP A 43 -4.01 -0.91 -15.13
N GLY A 44 -3.86 0.35 -15.54
CA GLY A 44 -3.08 0.74 -16.73
C GLY A 44 -3.62 0.24 -18.07
N GLU A 45 -4.60 -0.66 -18.08
CA GLU A 45 -5.27 -1.15 -19.28
C GLU A 45 -6.48 -0.28 -19.64
N GLU A 46 -6.36 0.43 -20.76
CA GLU A 46 -7.47 1.11 -21.43
C GLU A 46 -8.49 0.07 -21.91
N GLY A 47 -9.52 -0.21 -21.10
CA GLY A 47 -10.58 -1.15 -21.49
C GLY A 47 -11.45 -1.69 -20.37
N ASN A 48 -11.04 -1.56 -19.11
CA ASN A 48 -11.87 -2.02 -17.98
C ASN A 48 -13.00 -1.01 -17.69
N ALA A 49 -14.25 -1.48 -17.65
CA ALA A 49 -15.44 -0.63 -17.59
C ALA A 49 -15.60 0.16 -16.27
N SER A 50 -14.84 -0.17 -15.22
CA SER A 50 -14.88 0.53 -13.93
C SER A 50 -13.52 1.03 -13.49
N LEU A 51 -13.38 2.34 -13.32
CA LEU A 51 -12.18 2.97 -12.77
C LEU A 51 -11.91 2.50 -11.33
N SER A 52 -10.65 2.16 -11.03
CA SER A 52 -10.20 1.86 -9.67
C SER A 52 -10.29 3.10 -8.77
N TYR A 53 -10.07 2.91 -7.47
CA TYR A 53 -10.06 4.03 -6.56
C TYR A 53 -8.88 4.98 -6.80
N GLU A 54 -7.72 4.42 -7.14
CA GLU A 54 -6.55 5.20 -7.53
C GLU A 54 -6.77 5.93 -8.86
N ASP A 55 -7.40 5.31 -9.86
CA ASP A 55 -7.74 6.01 -11.12
C ASP A 55 -8.62 7.23 -10.85
N LEU A 56 -9.59 7.10 -9.95
CA LEU A 56 -10.46 8.21 -9.54
C LEU A 56 -9.70 9.30 -8.76
N LEU A 57 -8.66 8.92 -8.00
CA LEU A 57 -7.75 9.85 -7.35
C LEU A 57 -6.90 10.60 -8.38
N LEU A 58 -6.42 9.93 -9.42
CA LEU A 58 -5.55 10.53 -10.43
C LEU A 58 -6.31 11.34 -11.49
N LYS A 59 -7.59 11.02 -11.73
CA LYS A 59 -8.41 11.70 -12.74
C LYS A 59 -8.45 13.24 -12.56
N ASP A 60 -7.98 13.97 -13.55
CA ASP A 60 -7.87 15.44 -13.59
C ASP A 60 -7.11 16.04 -12.38
N ILE A 61 -6.19 15.28 -11.77
CA ILE A 61 -5.36 15.80 -10.69
C ILE A 61 -4.20 16.61 -11.26
N ARG A 62 -3.86 17.72 -10.61
CA ARG A 62 -2.68 18.50 -10.96
C ARG A 62 -1.52 18.09 -10.07
N GLU A 63 -0.31 18.20 -10.60
CA GLU A 63 0.93 17.93 -9.84
C GLU A 63 1.03 18.78 -8.58
N ASP A 64 0.65 20.08 -8.64
CA ASP A 64 0.60 20.96 -7.47
C ASP A 64 -0.26 20.40 -6.31
N THR A 65 -1.29 19.63 -6.65
CA THR A 65 -2.23 19.03 -5.72
C THR A 65 -1.66 17.74 -5.14
N LEU A 66 -0.94 16.98 -5.97
CA LEU A 66 -0.23 15.77 -5.56
C LEU A 66 0.86 16.09 -4.53
N ARG A 67 1.64 17.15 -4.79
CA ARG A 67 2.80 17.56 -3.98
C ARG A 67 2.48 18.43 -2.76
N CYS A 68 1.29 19.01 -2.68
CA CYS A 68 0.92 19.95 -1.63
C CYS A 68 1.27 19.40 -0.23
N TYR A 69 2.18 20.09 0.45
CA TYR A 69 2.64 19.78 1.80
C TYR A 69 3.02 21.09 2.52
N PRO A 70 2.72 21.23 3.83
CA PRO A 70 1.83 20.37 4.59
C PRO A 70 0.37 20.59 4.18
N VAL A 71 -0.42 19.53 4.14
CA VAL A 71 -1.87 19.65 3.92
C VAL A 71 -2.56 20.05 5.22
N ARG A 72 -3.62 20.85 5.12
CA ARG A 72 -4.52 21.12 6.24
C ARG A 72 -5.67 20.12 6.21
N SER A 73 -5.49 18.89 6.68
CA SER A 73 -6.56 17.87 6.84
C SER A 73 -6.70 17.46 8.31
N PRO A 74 -7.90 17.08 8.81
CA PRO A 74 -8.09 16.72 10.22
C PRO A 74 -7.20 15.56 10.72
N ASP A 75 -6.76 14.68 9.82
CA ASP A 75 -6.19 13.38 10.16
C ASP A 75 -4.83 13.10 9.50
N THR A 76 -4.24 14.12 8.86
CA THR A 76 -2.90 14.08 8.27
C THR A 76 -2.41 15.46 7.87
N ARG A 77 -1.09 15.64 7.88
CA ARG A 77 -0.37 16.79 7.30
C ARG A 77 0.38 16.40 6.02
N ASN A 78 0.33 15.14 5.62
CA ASN A 78 1.16 14.58 4.56
C ASN A 78 0.54 14.82 3.18
N SER A 79 1.38 14.90 2.16
CA SER A 79 0.96 15.05 0.76
C SER A 79 0.29 13.79 0.22
N ILE A 80 -0.36 13.91 -0.94
CA ILE A 80 -0.90 12.75 -1.65
C ILE A 80 0.23 11.83 -2.10
N VAL A 81 1.34 12.39 -2.62
CA VAL A 81 2.50 11.59 -3.03
C VAL A 81 3.09 10.81 -1.86
N TRP A 82 3.17 11.39 -0.65
CA TRP A 82 3.60 10.65 0.54
C TRP A 82 2.66 9.49 0.85
N HIS A 83 1.33 9.68 0.78
CA HIS A 83 0.37 8.60 1.06
C HIS A 83 0.46 7.44 0.06
N LEU A 84 0.63 7.77 -1.22
CA LEU A 84 0.83 6.80 -2.29
C LEU A 84 2.15 6.05 -2.10
N TRP A 85 3.24 6.74 -1.82
CA TRP A 85 4.55 6.13 -1.59
C TRP A 85 4.58 5.26 -0.33
N HIS A 86 4.11 5.80 0.81
CA HIS A 86 4.12 5.11 2.10
C HIS A 86 3.33 3.80 2.07
N SER A 87 2.12 3.82 1.50
CA SER A 87 1.33 2.59 1.39
C SER A 87 1.95 1.54 0.47
N ALA A 88 2.62 1.97 -0.60
CA ALA A 88 3.37 1.09 -1.48
C ALA A 88 4.61 0.50 -0.78
N ARG A 89 5.33 1.30 0.02
CA ARG A 89 6.48 0.82 0.81
C ARG A 89 6.07 -0.22 1.84
N ILE A 90 5.01 0.04 2.60
CA ILE A 90 4.50 -0.90 3.60
C ILE A 90 4.10 -2.23 2.95
N GLU A 91 3.39 -2.17 1.84
CA GLU A 91 2.98 -3.37 1.11
C GLU A 91 4.18 -4.12 0.52
N ASP A 92 5.12 -3.43 -0.12
CA ASP A 92 6.31 -4.06 -0.71
C ASP A 92 7.13 -4.80 0.35
N ILE A 93 7.45 -4.15 1.47
CA ILE A 93 8.19 -4.75 2.58
C ILE A 93 7.45 -5.99 3.09
N THR A 94 6.15 -5.85 3.38
CA THR A 94 5.40 -6.94 4.02
C THR A 94 5.16 -8.12 3.06
N MET A 95 4.82 -7.85 1.81
CA MET A 95 4.48 -8.91 0.86
C MET A 95 5.74 -9.59 0.32
N ASN A 96 6.74 -8.84 -0.11
CA ASN A 96 7.95 -9.44 -0.66
C ASN A 96 8.84 -10.02 0.45
N MET A 97 9.17 -9.25 1.48
CA MET A 97 10.13 -9.73 2.49
C MET A 97 9.50 -10.67 3.50
N LEU A 98 8.31 -10.35 4.03
CA LEU A 98 7.73 -11.14 5.13
C LEU A 98 6.90 -12.33 4.65
N VAL A 99 6.09 -12.16 3.59
CA VAL A 99 5.24 -13.25 3.06
C VAL A 99 6.00 -14.12 2.07
N ALA A 100 6.59 -13.55 1.03
CA ALA A 100 7.28 -14.32 -0.01
C ALA A 100 8.72 -14.71 0.39
N GLY A 101 9.39 -13.92 1.23
CA GLY A 101 10.80 -14.11 1.54
C GLY A 101 11.72 -13.78 0.36
N THR A 102 11.31 -12.85 -0.51
CA THR A 102 12.05 -12.41 -1.69
C THR A 102 12.54 -10.96 -1.54
N GLY A 103 13.37 -10.51 -2.49
CA GLY A 103 13.76 -9.10 -2.60
C GLY A 103 12.56 -8.17 -2.86
N GLN A 104 12.74 -6.90 -2.52
CA GLN A 104 11.72 -5.85 -2.66
C GLN A 104 11.58 -5.41 -4.12
N VAL A 105 10.40 -4.93 -4.49
CA VAL A 105 10.19 -4.25 -5.78
C VAL A 105 11.01 -2.96 -5.84
N LEU A 106 11.19 -2.28 -4.69
CA LEU A 106 12.01 -1.07 -4.60
C LEU A 106 13.44 -1.28 -5.14
N ASP A 107 14.01 -2.47 -4.95
CA ASP A 107 15.41 -2.77 -5.29
C ASP A 107 15.58 -3.28 -6.72
N THR A 108 14.51 -3.30 -7.52
CA THR A 108 14.57 -3.70 -8.94
C THR A 108 15.16 -2.60 -9.82
N ASP A 109 15.83 -3.01 -10.91
CA ASP A 109 16.55 -2.09 -11.79
C ASP A 109 15.68 -0.92 -12.27
N GLY A 110 16.21 0.31 -12.11
CA GLY A 110 15.55 1.54 -12.53
C GLY A 110 14.48 2.08 -11.57
N MET A 111 14.01 1.29 -10.59
CA MET A 111 12.96 1.71 -9.66
C MET A 111 13.41 2.85 -8.73
N PRO A 112 14.58 2.79 -8.06
CA PRO A 112 15.06 3.88 -7.22
C PRO A 112 15.27 5.18 -8.01
N GLN A 113 15.82 5.08 -9.23
CA GLN A 113 16.08 6.23 -10.10
C GLN A 113 14.77 6.90 -10.53
N GLY A 114 13.76 6.11 -10.90
CA GLY A 114 12.44 6.64 -11.26
C GLY A 114 11.71 7.31 -10.10
N LEU A 115 11.88 6.78 -8.88
CA LEU A 115 11.31 7.40 -7.68
C LEU A 115 12.01 8.71 -7.32
N ASN A 116 13.29 8.89 -7.64
CA ASN A 116 14.07 10.07 -7.28
C ASN A 116 14.01 10.37 -5.76
N ILE A 117 14.32 9.37 -4.93
CA ILE A 117 14.31 9.51 -3.47
C ILE A 117 15.54 8.84 -2.86
N ARG A 118 15.98 9.34 -1.70
CA ARG A 118 16.99 8.68 -0.84
C ARG A 118 16.39 7.79 0.26
N PHE A 119 15.06 7.73 0.36
CA PHE A 119 14.36 7.05 1.45
C PHE A 119 14.07 5.59 1.08
N HIS A 120 14.76 4.66 1.75
CA HIS A 120 14.55 3.21 1.56
C HIS A 120 13.59 2.60 2.59
N HIS A 121 13.31 3.30 3.69
CA HIS A 121 12.47 2.82 4.78
C HIS A 121 10.97 2.96 4.49
N SER A 122 10.14 2.51 5.44
CA SER A 122 8.67 2.48 5.32
C SER A 122 7.97 3.83 5.37
N GLY A 123 8.70 4.93 5.62
CA GLY A 123 8.12 6.26 5.84
C GLY A 123 7.52 6.51 7.23
N ASN A 124 7.56 5.55 8.16
CA ASN A 124 7.17 5.77 9.56
C ASN A 124 8.22 6.62 10.29
N GLU A 125 7.75 7.47 11.21
CA GLU A 125 8.60 8.35 12.02
C GLU A 125 9.51 9.30 11.21
N MET A 126 9.10 9.66 9.99
CA MET A 126 9.76 10.71 9.20
C MET A 126 9.62 12.07 9.87
N THR A 127 10.66 12.90 9.80
CA THR A 127 10.58 14.29 10.27
C THR A 127 9.78 15.16 9.31
N GLU A 128 9.40 16.37 9.75
CA GLU A 128 8.68 17.31 8.88
C GLU A 128 9.52 17.72 7.66
N GLU A 129 10.84 17.80 7.81
CA GLU A 129 11.80 18.11 6.75
C GLU A 129 11.88 16.97 5.74
N GLU A 130 11.99 15.73 6.19
CA GLU A 130 12.02 14.56 5.31
C GLU A 130 10.71 14.40 4.53
N MET A 131 9.57 14.68 5.17
CA MET A 131 8.27 14.67 4.50
C MET A 131 8.13 15.81 3.49
N ALA A 132 8.72 16.99 3.76
CA ALA A 132 8.76 18.11 2.83
C ALA A 132 9.61 17.77 1.59
N GLU A 133 10.82 17.25 1.81
CA GLU A 133 11.75 16.79 0.77
C GLU A 133 11.08 15.75 -0.14
N LEU A 134 10.55 14.67 0.45
CA LEU A 134 9.86 13.62 -0.31
C LEU A 134 8.70 14.19 -1.14
N SER A 135 7.88 15.07 -0.54
CA SER A 135 6.71 15.63 -1.22
C SER A 135 7.10 16.53 -2.40
N ALA A 136 8.20 17.25 -2.28
CA ALA A 136 8.71 18.14 -3.31
C ALA A 136 9.40 17.38 -4.45
N GLU A 137 10.17 16.32 -4.14
CA GLU A 137 11.18 15.79 -5.07
C GLU A 137 10.82 14.44 -5.70
N ILE A 138 9.93 13.66 -5.10
CA ILE A 138 9.60 12.31 -5.62
C ILE A 138 9.12 12.38 -7.08
N GLY A 139 9.67 11.50 -7.92
CA GLY A 139 9.26 11.33 -9.31
C GLY A 139 7.85 10.73 -9.37
N ILE A 140 6.87 11.48 -9.86
CA ILE A 140 5.46 11.06 -9.87
C ILE A 140 5.25 9.84 -10.76
N GLU A 141 5.80 9.84 -11.98
CA GLU A 141 5.68 8.70 -12.89
C GLU A 141 6.33 7.44 -12.32
N GLY A 142 7.52 7.57 -11.72
CA GLY A 142 8.20 6.48 -11.03
C GLY A 142 7.41 5.97 -9.82
N LEU A 143 6.78 6.86 -9.05
CA LEU A 143 5.91 6.49 -7.93
C LEU A 143 4.69 5.67 -8.40
N LEU A 144 4.03 6.10 -9.47
CA LEU A 144 2.88 5.39 -10.02
C LEU A 144 3.30 4.04 -10.62
N ALA A 145 4.45 3.98 -11.29
CA ALA A 145 5.02 2.73 -11.79
C ALA A 145 5.37 1.76 -10.63
N TYR A 146 6.00 2.27 -9.57
CA TYR A 146 6.33 1.51 -8.37
C TYR A 146 5.07 0.95 -7.70
N ARG A 147 4.03 1.77 -7.52
CA ARG A 147 2.73 1.31 -6.98
C ARG A 147 2.12 0.17 -7.79
N ARG A 148 2.10 0.29 -9.12
CA ARG A 148 1.60 -0.78 -10.01
C ARG A 148 2.45 -2.04 -9.90
N ALA A 149 3.78 -1.90 -9.87
CA ALA A 149 4.68 -3.05 -9.74
C ALA A 149 4.49 -3.79 -8.41
N VAL A 150 4.40 -3.07 -7.30
CA VAL A 150 4.06 -3.65 -5.98
C VAL A 150 2.69 -4.32 -6.01
N GLY A 151 1.68 -3.66 -6.56
CA GLY A 151 0.32 -4.20 -6.69
C GLY A 151 0.26 -5.54 -7.43
N ARG A 152 0.91 -5.61 -8.61
CA ARG A 152 1.04 -6.84 -9.41
C ARG A 152 1.80 -7.92 -8.67
N ARG A 153 2.96 -7.58 -8.11
CA ARG A 153 3.80 -8.54 -7.39
C ARG A 153 3.06 -9.16 -6.20
N THR A 154 2.32 -8.36 -5.45
CA THR A 154 1.48 -8.88 -4.36
C THR A 154 0.36 -9.80 -4.88
N ASN A 155 -0.26 -9.49 -6.02
CA ASN A 155 -1.27 -10.37 -6.62
C ASN A 155 -0.69 -11.74 -7.03
N GLU A 156 0.53 -11.77 -7.57
CA GLU A 156 1.26 -13.00 -7.86
C GLU A 156 1.50 -13.81 -6.58
N ILE A 157 1.99 -13.16 -5.52
CA ILE A 157 2.21 -13.81 -4.23
C ILE A 157 0.91 -14.43 -3.72
N ILE A 158 -0.20 -13.69 -3.73
CA ILE A 158 -1.51 -14.18 -3.31
C ILE A 158 -1.94 -15.41 -4.11
N ALA A 159 -1.75 -15.41 -5.43
CA ALA A 159 -2.14 -16.52 -6.30
C ALA A 159 -1.33 -17.81 -6.05
N THR A 160 -0.13 -17.69 -5.49
CA THR A 160 0.75 -18.84 -5.18
C THR A 160 0.57 -19.43 -3.79
N LEU A 161 -0.15 -18.75 -2.88
CA LEU A 161 -0.35 -19.25 -1.52
C LEU A 161 -1.26 -20.48 -1.54
N ALA A 162 -0.85 -21.54 -0.84
CA ALA A 162 -1.60 -22.77 -0.67
C ALA A 162 -2.60 -22.67 0.51
N PRO A 163 -3.64 -23.52 0.53
CA PRO A 163 -4.54 -23.65 1.67
C PRO A 163 -3.77 -23.85 3.00
N GLY A 164 -4.15 -23.08 4.02
CA GLY A 164 -3.52 -23.10 5.33
C GLY A 164 -2.31 -22.17 5.51
N GLN A 165 -1.66 -21.69 4.44
CA GLN A 165 -0.52 -20.78 4.57
C GLN A 165 -0.91 -19.43 5.20
N PHE A 166 -2.14 -18.94 5.00
CA PHE A 166 -2.63 -17.73 5.68
C PHE A 166 -2.59 -17.82 7.22
N ARG A 167 -2.58 -19.02 7.81
CA ARG A 167 -2.46 -19.23 9.27
C ARG A 167 -1.04 -19.15 9.78
N GLN A 168 -0.04 -19.28 8.91
CA GLN A 168 1.35 -19.31 9.31
C GLN A 168 1.75 -17.96 9.91
N LYS A 169 2.55 -18.00 10.97
CA LYS A 169 3.19 -16.82 11.55
C LYS A 169 4.29 -16.31 10.62
N VAL A 170 4.59 -15.02 10.74
CA VAL A 170 5.74 -14.44 10.05
C VAL A 170 7.02 -15.05 10.62
N ASP A 171 7.93 -15.45 9.72
CA ASP A 171 9.22 -15.98 10.10
C ASP A 171 10.10 -14.91 10.78
N ALA A 172 10.73 -15.26 11.90
CA ALA A 172 11.56 -14.32 12.66
C ALA A 172 12.83 -13.91 11.91
N GLY A 173 13.39 -14.79 11.07
CA GLY A 173 14.52 -14.47 10.21
C GLY A 173 14.15 -13.41 9.16
N ARG A 174 12.94 -13.47 8.60
CA ARG A 174 12.42 -12.42 7.69
C ARG A 174 12.21 -11.08 8.39
N ILE A 175 11.77 -11.08 9.64
CA ILE A 175 11.70 -9.85 10.46
C ILE A 175 13.10 -9.27 10.67
N LYS A 176 14.09 -10.11 10.97
CA LYS A 176 15.48 -9.67 11.09
C LYS A 176 15.97 -9.07 9.77
N ALA A 177 15.68 -9.70 8.63
CA ALA A 177 16.07 -9.18 7.31
C ALA A 177 15.48 -7.79 7.03
N VAL A 178 14.22 -7.52 7.41
CA VAL A 178 13.62 -6.18 7.31
C VAL A 178 14.40 -5.13 8.11
N ARG A 179 14.85 -5.49 9.32
CA ARG A 179 15.67 -4.60 10.17
C ARG A 179 17.06 -4.40 9.58
N ASP A 180 17.72 -5.48 9.17
CA ASP A 180 19.08 -5.45 8.61
C ASP A 180 19.16 -4.62 7.32
N GLN A 181 18.11 -4.64 6.48
CA GLN A 181 18.04 -3.82 5.26
C GLN A 181 17.68 -2.35 5.53
N GLY A 182 17.38 -1.96 6.78
CA GLY A 182 16.91 -0.61 7.09
C GLY A 182 15.55 -0.26 6.48
N ALA A 183 14.77 -1.27 6.06
CA ALA A 183 13.44 -1.07 5.49
C ALA A 183 12.44 -0.52 6.53
N VAL A 184 12.74 -0.68 7.82
CA VAL A 184 12.10 0.03 8.93
C VAL A 184 13.20 0.68 9.76
N THR A 185 13.06 1.98 10.04
CA THR A 185 14.02 2.72 10.85
C THR A 185 13.96 2.29 12.31
N GLU A 186 15.05 2.50 13.07
CA GLU A 186 15.08 2.18 14.50
C GLU A 186 13.97 2.88 15.30
N LYS A 187 13.67 4.15 14.96
CA LYS A 187 12.58 4.93 15.56
C LYS A 187 11.22 4.27 15.37
N ALA A 188 11.03 3.55 14.26
CA ALA A 188 9.82 2.83 13.92
C ALA A 188 9.90 1.32 14.24
N SER A 189 10.82 0.88 15.11
CA SER A 189 11.03 -0.53 15.45
C SER A 189 9.75 -1.26 15.90
N TRP A 190 8.84 -0.56 16.57
CA TRP A 190 7.51 -1.04 16.95
C TRP A 190 6.73 -1.67 15.78
N LEU A 191 6.97 -1.21 14.55
CA LEU A 191 6.30 -1.72 13.36
C LEU A 191 6.72 -3.16 13.05
N THR A 192 8.00 -3.48 13.23
CA THR A 192 8.49 -4.85 13.09
C THR A 192 7.97 -5.77 14.18
N ASP A 193 7.79 -5.27 15.41
CA ASP A 193 7.16 -6.02 16.51
C ASP A 193 5.66 -6.24 16.24
N TYR A 194 4.98 -5.24 15.67
CA TYR A 194 3.61 -5.38 15.24
C TYR A 194 3.46 -6.46 14.16
N TRP A 195 4.33 -6.48 13.15
CA TRP A 195 4.30 -7.48 12.07
C TRP A 195 4.68 -8.88 12.52
N SER A 196 5.65 -9.03 13.44
CA SER A 196 6.07 -10.33 13.95
C SER A 196 4.93 -11.06 14.68
N GLY A 197 4.02 -10.32 15.31
CA GLY A 197 2.82 -10.88 15.95
C GLY A 197 1.75 -11.39 14.97
N LYS A 198 1.84 -11.07 13.66
CA LYS A 198 0.79 -11.39 12.67
C LYS A 198 0.95 -12.79 12.07
N THR A 199 -0.15 -13.26 11.49
CA THR A 199 -0.11 -14.32 10.49
C THR A 199 0.03 -13.73 9.09
N ILE A 200 0.37 -14.55 8.10
CA ILE A 200 0.35 -14.14 6.69
C ILE A 200 -1.03 -13.56 6.32
N GLY A 201 -2.13 -14.21 6.74
CA GLY A 201 -3.49 -13.69 6.54
C GLY A 201 -3.70 -12.32 7.20
N GLY A 202 -3.14 -12.10 8.40
CA GLY A 202 -3.15 -10.79 9.04
C GLY A 202 -2.40 -9.70 8.25
N LEU A 203 -1.30 -10.06 7.59
CA LEU A 203 -0.59 -9.13 6.69
C LEU A 203 -1.38 -8.86 5.39
N MET A 204 -2.15 -9.84 4.89
CA MET A 204 -3.05 -9.64 3.75
C MET A 204 -4.20 -8.70 4.07
N LEU A 205 -4.81 -8.85 5.25
CA LEU A 205 -5.96 -8.03 5.68
C LEU A 205 -5.57 -6.58 5.99
N MET A 206 -4.35 -6.32 6.45
CA MET A 206 -3.94 -4.97 6.86
C MET A 206 -3.00 -4.32 5.84
N PRO A 207 -1.67 -4.58 5.82
CA PRO A 207 -0.74 -4.03 4.84
C PRO A 207 -1.19 -4.16 3.38
N ALA A 208 -1.59 -5.35 2.94
CA ALA A 208 -1.90 -5.59 1.53
C ALA A 208 -3.29 -5.11 1.11
N THR A 209 -4.16 -4.66 2.03
CA THR A 209 -5.52 -4.24 1.64
C THR A 209 -5.96 -3.00 2.40
N ARG A 210 -6.40 -3.16 3.66
CA ARG A 210 -6.99 -2.08 4.44
C ARG A 210 -6.11 -0.84 4.56
N HIS A 211 -4.79 -1.02 4.66
CA HIS A 211 -3.83 0.09 4.73
C HIS A 211 -3.87 0.95 3.46
N ASN A 212 -3.76 0.33 2.28
CA ASN A 212 -3.89 1.01 0.99
C ASN A 212 -5.23 1.74 0.86
N PHE A 213 -6.35 1.09 1.21
CA PHE A 213 -7.68 1.74 1.19
C PHE A 213 -7.75 2.98 2.10
N VAL A 214 -7.17 2.91 3.31
CA VAL A 214 -7.13 4.06 4.24
C VAL A 214 -6.32 5.21 3.67
N HIS A 215 -5.16 4.93 3.06
CA HIS A 215 -4.31 5.98 2.47
C HIS A 215 -4.92 6.60 1.22
N LEU A 216 -5.58 5.81 0.37
CA LEU A 216 -6.36 6.33 -0.76
C LEU A 216 -7.53 7.20 -0.30
N ASN A 217 -8.23 6.84 0.79
CA ASN A 217 -9.26 7.70 1.38
C ASN A 217 -8.71 9.04 1.86
N LYS A 218 -7.53 9.05 2.50
CA LYS A 218 -6.85 10.30 2.92
C LYS A 218 -6.51 11.15 1.70
N ALA A 219 -5.89 10.56 0.68
CA ALA A 219 -5.55 11.25 -0.56
C ALA A 219 -6.78 11.85 -1.27
N MET A 220 -7.90 11.12 -1.31
CA MET A 220 -9.14 11.62 -1.90
C MET A 220 -9.76 12.79 -1.13
N ARG A 221 -9.66 12.78 0.21
CA ARG A 221 -10.08 13.92 1.04
C ARG A 221 -9.22 15.15 0.75
N ILE A 222 -7.91 14.98 0.65
CA ILE A 222 -6.96 16.05 0.30
C ILE A 222 -7.32 16.64 -1.07
N LYS A 223 -7.44 15.79 -2.10
CA LYS A 223 -7.85 16.20 -3.46
C LYS A 223 -9.14 17.01 -3.44
N SER A 224 -10.16 16.52 -2.73
CA SER A 224 -11.46 17.19 -2.65
C SER A 224 -11.40 18.54 -1.94
N LYS A 225 -10.62 18.64 -0.86
CA LYS A 225 -10.46 19.88 -0.09
C LYS A 225 -9.70 20.94 -0.88
N LEU A 226 -8.60 20.57 -1.52
CA LEU A 226 -7.79 21.50 -2.32
C LEU A 226 -8.51 21.97 -3.59
N ARG A 227 -9.44 21.16 -4.15
CA ARG A 227 -10.32 21.60 -5.24
C ARG A 227 -11.39 22.61 -4.81
N ARG A 228 -11.92 22.50 -3.58
CA ARG A 228 -12.96 23.40 -3.06
C ARG A 228 -12.42 24.73 -2.53
N GLY A 229 -11.14 24.77 -2.16
CA GLY A 229 -10.46 25.98 -1.69
C GLY A 229 -9.82 26.81 -2.79
N ARG A 230 -10.07 26.46 -4.05
CA ARG A 230 -9.72 27.23 -5.25
C ARG A 230 -10.99 27.84 -5.81
#